data_AF-A0A081N4R2-F1
#
_entry.id   AF-A0A081N4R2-F1
#
_cell.length_a   1.000
_cell.length_b   1.000
_cell.length_c   1.000
_cell.angle_alpha   90.00
_cell.angle_beta   90.00
_cell.angle_gamma   90.00
#
_symmetry.space_group_name_H-M   'P 1'
#
loop_
_entity.id
_entity.type
_entity.pdbx_description
1 polymer ?
#
loop_
_entity_poly.entity_id
_entity_poly.type
_entity_poly.pdbx_seq_one_letter_code
_entity_poly.pdbx_strand_id
1 'polypeptide(L)'
;MFLRSFRPATIGDLVTEGQKVATVSEDAEPLITQIACKVRGMVNPGLEVSEHFKVGDVDPRGASVDHTTTTDKARAIAGGVLEAVLTLTKR
;
A
#
# COMPACT_ATOMS: atom_id res chain seq x y z
N MET A 1 14.44 13.88 12.91
CA MET A 1 14.22 14.50 11.60
C MET A 1 12.77 14.23 11.25
N PHE A 2 11.93 15.27 11.38
CA PHE A 2 10.47 15.15 11.44
C PHE A 2 9.88 15.21 10.03
N LEU A 3 9.01 14.27 9.68
CA LEU A 3 8.40 14.19 8.35
C LEU A 3 7.18 15.10 8.27
N ARG A 4 7.17 16.05 7.34
CA ARG A 4 5.98 16.76 6.89
C ARG A 4 5.66 16.22 5.50
N SER A 5 4.79 15.21 5.41
CA SER A 5 4.42 14.64 4.10
C SER A 5 3.65 15.67 3.27
N PHE A 6 4.19 16.07 2.12
CA PHE A 6 3.49 16.93 1.17
C PHE A 6 2.72 16.03 0.19
N ARG A 7 1.39 15.93 0.37
CA ARG A 7 0.38 15.28 -0.50
C ARG A 7 0.81 13.96 -1.17
N PRO A 8 0.75 12.82 -0.44
CA PRO A 8 0.91 11.52 -1.07
C PRO A 8 -0.23 11.20 -2.04
N ALA A 9 0.04 10.33 -3.01
CA ALA A 9 -0.99 9.69 -3.83
C ALA A 9 -2.01 9.01 -2.93
N THR A 10 -3.28 9.07 -3.33
CA THR A 10 -4.40 8.55 -2.55
C THR A 10 -4.74 7.13 -2.97
N ILE A 11 -5.33 6.38 -2.05
CA ILE A 11 -5.84 5.04 -2.36
C ILE A 11 -6.90 5.18 -3.47
N GLY A 12 -6.73 4.39 -4.53
CA GLY A 12 -7.57 4.42 -5.72
C GLY A 12 -6.95 5.12 -6.92
N ASP A 13 -5.90 5.94 -6.72
CA ASP A 13 -5.24 6.65 -7.80
C ASP A 13 -4.57 5.70 -8.79
N LEU A 14 -4.67 6.04 -10.07
CA LEU A 14 -3.88 5.43 -11.13
C LEU A 14 -2.59 6.23 -11.31
N VAL A 15 -1.46 5.53 -11.26
CA VAL A 15 -0.13 6.14 -11.38
C VAL A 15 0.64 5.46 -12.49
N THR A 16 1.49 6.24 -13.18
CA THR A 16 2.37 5.73 -14.25
C THR A 16 3.76 5.44 -13.73
N GLU A 17 4.51 4.57 -14.40
CA GLU A 17 5.94 4.40 -14.13
C GLU A 17 6.68 5.75 -14.12
N GLY A 18 7.58 5.93 -13.15
CA GLY A 18 8.33 7.18 -12.97
C GLY A 18 7.55 8.29 -12.26
N GLN A 19 6.26 8.10 -11.94
CA GLN A 19 5.46 9.11 -11.25
C GLN A 19 5.86 9.21 -9.76
N LYS A 20 6.01 10.45 -9.29
CA LYS A 20 6.19 10.76 -7.87
C LYS A 20 4.89 10.49 -7.11
N VAL A 21 4.95 9.68 -6.06
CA VAL A 21 3.78 9.26 -5.27
C VAL A 21 3.80 9.78 -3.83
N ALA A 22 4.96 10.14 -3.28
CA ALA A 22 5.08 10.75 -1.96
C ALA A 22 6.45 11.43 -1.80
N THR A 23 6.58 12.30 -0.82
CA THR A 23 7.88 12.78 -0.30
C THR A 23 7.93 12.55 1.20
N VAL A 24 9.09 12.12 1.69
CA VAL A 24 9.30 11.88 3.13
C VAL A 24 9.55 13.21 3.86
N SER A 25 10.42 14.07 3.34
CA SER A 25 10.63 15.44 3.82
C SER A 25 10.80 16.40 2.64
N GLU A 26 10.82 17.71 2.91
CA GLU A 26 10.99 18.75 1.87
C GLU A 26 12.29 18.58 1.07
N ASP A 27 13.39 18.21 1.74
CA ASP A 27 14.71 18.03 1.13
C ASP A 27 15.04 16.59 0.70
N ALA A 28 14.08 15.67 0.80
CA ALA A 28 14.34 14.26 0.47
C ALA A 28 13.97 13.93 -0.97
N GLU A 29 14.65 12.91 -1.51
CA GLU A 29 14.31 12.34 -2.80
C GLU A 29 12.84 11.84 -2.80
N PRO A 30 12.10 12.11 -3.87
CA PRO A 30 10.71 11.70 -3.96
C PRO A 30 10.61 10.18 -4.10
N LEU A 31 9.55 9.62 -3.52
CA LEU A 31 9.20 8.23 -3.75
C LEU A 31 8.53 8.12 -5.12
N ILE A 32 9.09 7.26 -5.95
CA ILE A 32 8.70 7.08 -7.34
C ILE A 32 8.16 5.66 -7.51
N THR A 33 7.04 5.52 -8.21
CA THR A 33 6.56 4.19 -8.62
C THR A 33 7.38 3.66 -9.79
N GLN A 34 7.78 2.40 -9.70
CA GLN A 34 8.58 1.72 -10.73
C GLN A 34 7.72 1.08 -11.82
N ILE A 35 6.40 1.10 -11.68
CA ILE A 35 5.45 0.49 -12.62
C ILE A 35 4.17 1.32 -12.73
N ALA A 36 3.49 1.20 -13.86
CA ALA A 36 2.11 1.67 -13.97
C ALA A 36 1.18 0.77 -13.14
N CYS A 37 0.37 1.37 -12.27
CA CYS A 37 -0.41 0.62 -11.28
C CYS A 37 -1.54 1.45 -10.66
N LYS A 38 -2.38 0.79 -9.85
CA LYS A 38 -3.36 1.45 -8.97
C LYS A 38 -2.86 1.41 -7.53
N VAL A 39 -2.90 2.54 -6.82
CA VAL A 39 -2.57 2.63 -5.39
C VAL A 39 -3.67 1.95 -4.57
N ARG A 40 -3.30 1.00 -3.71
CA ARG A 40 -4.24 0.26 -2.85
C ARG A 40 -4.03 0.51 -1.37
N GLY A 41 -2.83 0.89 -0.96
CA GLY A 41 -2.53 1.27 0.40
C GLY A 41 -1.52 2.40 0.43
N MET A 42 -1.70 3.31 1.39
CA MET A 42 -0.80 4.41 1.66
C MET A 42 -0.83 4.69 3.17
N VAL A 43 0.33 4.99 3.75
CA VAL A 43 0.40 5.47 5.13
C VAL A 43 -0.31 6.81 5.27
N ASN A 44 -0.87 7.05 6.46
CA ASN A 44 -1.47 8.35 6.75
C ASN A 44 -0.41 9.46 6.70
N PRO A 45 -0.77 10.65 6.19
CA PRO A 45 0.13 11.79 6.16
C PRO A 45 0.55 12.19 7.57
N GLY A 46 1.82 12.59 7.73
CA GLY A 46 2.39 13.03 9.01
C GLY A 46 2.89 11.92 9.94
N LEU A 47 2.91 10.66 9.50
CA LEU A 47 3.52 9.57 10.26
C LEU A 47 5.05 9.61 10.18
N GLU A 48 5.70 9.22 11.28
CA GLU A 48 7.13 8.99 11.32
C GLU A 48 7.49 7.60 10.78
N VAL A 49 8.46 7.55 9.86
CA VAL A 49 8.90 6.31 9.22
C VAL A 49 10.43 6.23 9.22
N SER A 50 10.97 5.01 9.26
CA SER A 50 12.41 4.76 9.15
C SER A 50 12.83 4.54 7.70
N GLU A 51 14.13 4.51 7.46
CA GLU A 51 14.66 3.98 6.19
C GLU A 51 14.15 2.54 5.96
N HIS A 52 13.92 2.22 4.68
CA HIS A 52 13.33 0.95 4.22
C HIS A 52 11.92 0.65 4.75
N PHE A 53 11.28 1.59 5.43
CA PHE A 53 9.91 1.43 5.87
C PHE A 53 8.96 1.41 4.66
N LYS A 54 8.03 0.46 4.65
CA LYS A 54 7.03 0.35 3.60
C LYS A 54 5.93 1.40 3.80
N VAL A 55 5.86 2.38 2.92
CA VAL A 55 4.88 3.48 3.01
C VAL A 55 3.58 3.26 2.22
N GLY A 56 3.52 2.24 1.37
CA GLY A 56 2.34 1.97 0.56
C GLY A 56 2.45 0.69 -0.25
N ASP A 57 1.37 0.34 -0.94
CA ASP A 57 1.31 -0.76 -1.88
C ASP A 57 0.45 -0.44 -3.10
N VAL A 58 0.83 -1.04 -4.22
CA VAL A 58 0.25 -0.81 -5.53
C VAL A 58 -0.09 -2.14 -6.22
N ASP A 59 -1.06 -2.11 -7.12
CA ASP A 59 -1.51 -3.28 -7.88
C ASP A 59 -1.28 -3.06 -9.39
N PRO A 60 -0.47 -3.91 -10.05
CA PRO A 60 -0.11 -3.76 -11.46
C PRO A 60 -1.29 -3.92 -12.42
N ARG A 61 -2.40 -4.54 -11.97
CA ARG A 61 -3.61 -4.68 -12.77
C ARG A 61 -4.34 -3.35 -13.03
N GLY A 62 -3.92 -2.27 -12.35
CA GLY A 62 -4.34 -0.91 -12.65
C GLY A 62 -5.85 -0.69 -12.53
N ALA A 63 -6.45 -0.10 -13.57
CA ALA A 63 -7.85 0.32 -13.58
C ALA A 63 -8.85 -0.80 -13.25
N SER A 64 -8.54 -2.04 -13.63
CA SER A 64 -9.39 -3.22 -13.43
C SER A 64 -9.55 -3.63 -11.96
N VAL A 65 -8.69 -3.15 -11.06
CA VAL A 65 -8.73 -3.53 -9.64
C VAL A 65 -9.68 -2.65 -8.86
N ASP A 66 -10.52 -3.29 -8.06
CA ASP A 66 -11.29 -2.61 -7.03
C ASP A 66 -10.45 -2.43 -5.75
N HIS A 67 -10.04 -1.19 -5.48
CA HIS A 67 -9.26 -0.82 -4.30
C HIS A 67 -10.10 -0.84 -3.01
N THR A 68 -11.43 -0.87 -3.11
CA THR A 68 -12.35 -0.90 -1.97
C THR A 68 -12.61 -2.31 -1.42
N THR A 69 -12.09 -3.34 -2.11
CA THR A 69 -12.24 -4.73 -1.69
C THR A 69 -10.93 -5.32 -1.15
N THR A 70 -11.04 -6.37 -0.34
CA THR A 70 -9.90 -7.15 0.15
C THR A 70 -9.09 -7.73 -1.01
N THR A 71 -7.75 -7.73 -0.90
CA THR A 71 -6.87 -8.30 -1.94
C THR A 71 -6.97 -9.82 -2.00
N ASP A 72 -6.66 -10.41 -3.15
CA ASP A 72 -6.65 -11.88 -3.31
C ASP A 72 -5.62 -12.54 -2.38
N LYS A 73 -4.49 -11.87 -2.16
CA LYS A 73 -3.47 -12.30 -1.19
C LYS A 73 -4.02 -12.33 0.23
N ALA A 74 -4.72 -11.27 0.66
CA ALA A 74 -5.31 -11.21 1.98
C ALA A 74 -6.43 -12.25 2.16
N ARG A 75 -7.26 -12.48 1.13
CA ARG A 75 -8.30 -13.53 1.13
C ARG A 75 -7.70 -14.92 1.28
N ALA A 76 -6.63 -15.23 0.53
CA ALA A 76 -5.97 -16.54 0.61
C ALA A 76 -5.39 -16.81 2.00
N ILE A 77 -4.71 -15.82 2.60
CA ILE A 77 -4.17 -15.94 3.95
C ILE A 77 -5.31 -16.10 4.98
N ALA A 78 -6.34 -15.26 4.91
CA ALA A 78 -7.47 -15.32 5.82
C ALA A 78 -8.23 -16.66 5.72
N GLY A 79 -8.37 -17.22 4.52
CA GLY A 79 -8.96 -18.54 4.30
C GLY A 79 -8.20 -19.64 5.02
N GLY A 80 -6.88 -19.69 4.87
CA GLY A 80 -6.04 -20.66 5.59
C GLY A 80 -6.10 -20.50 7.11
N VAL A 81 -6.14 -19.26 7.61
CA VAL A 81 -6.33 -18.99 9.05
C VAL A 81 -7.68 -19.49 9.54
N LEU A 82 -8.76 -19.23 8.79
CA LEU A 82 -10.10 -19.70 9.12
C LEU A 82 -10.17 -21.23 9.17
N GLU A 83 -9.58 -21.92 8.19
CA GLU A 83 -9.49 -23.38 8.16
C GLU A 83 -8.73 -23.92 9.39
N ALA A 84 -7.61 -23.31 9.75
CA ALA A 84 -6.83 -23.69 10.92
C ALA A 84 -7.64 -23.54 12.22
N VAL A 85 -8.32 -22.40 12.40
CA VAL A 85 -9.18 -22.17 13.57
C VAL A 85 -10.28 -23.23 13.63
N LEU A 86 -11.04 -23.42 12.54
CA LEU A 86 -12.13 -24.41 12.52
C LEU A 86 -11.68 -25.85 12.75
N THR A 87 -10.44 -26.17 12.37
CA THR A 87 -9.88 -27.51 12.59
C THR A 87 -9.37 -27.69 14.02
N LEU A 88 -8.67 -26.69 14.56
CA LEU A 88 -8.03 -26.76 15.87
C LEU A 88 -8.98 -26.47 17.04
N THR A 89 -10.10 -25.77 16.80
CA THR A 89 -11.09 -25.45 17.84
C THR A 89 -12.30 -26.37 17.84
N LYS A 90 -12.42 -27.30 16.89
CA LYS A 90 -13.42 -28.38 16.96
C LYS A 90 -13.03 -29.31 18.12
N ARG A 91 -13.81 -29.23 19.21
CA ARG A 91 -13.79 -30.22 20.29
C ARG A 91 -14.52 -31.49 19.86
#